data_AF-A0A7K0PG62-F1
#
_entry.id   AF-A0A7K0PG62-F1
#
_cell.length_a   1.000
_cell.length_b   1.000
_cell.length_c   1.000
_cell.angle_alpha   90.00
_cell.angle_beta   90.00
_cell.angle_gamma   90.00
#
_symmetry.space_group_name_H-M   'P 1'
#
loop_
_entity.id
_entity.type
_entity.pdbx_description
1 polymer ?
#
loop_
_entity_poly.entity_id
_entity_poly.type
_entity_poly.pdbx_seq_one_letter_code
_entity_poly.pdbx_strand_id
1 'polypeptide(L)'
;MTVPDSFAYTARAAHDVGLAAWLGGAMFGKFAHNPSLVRITAHEERGAVANAAWNGYNVINTAGLAAAAFGWGSSRLTETAAANLTSTEQALSQAKDVLMGVSVATGLLSSIQGARLAKQAPDGAVPVETGTVPAPETPRTAARIQRSLGVLGNLNIAAGVSLVAVNAVLAQTSHSHPAKRRALTRSSTPGDSSTSPLWLAPAVTTVLAAVDEARRRAS
;
A
#
# COMPACT_ATOMS: atom_id res chain seq x y z
N MET A 1 12.41 -26.05 -2.50
CA MET A 1 13.01 -25.09 -3.44
C MET A 1 13.80 -24.08 -2.62
N THR A 2 15.10 -23.97 -2.83
CA THR A 2 15.94 -22.96 -2.17
C THR A 2 15.80 -21.65 -2.93
N VAL A 3 15.26 -20.63 -2.28
CA VAL A 3 15.15 -19.29 -2.85
C VAL A 3 16.40 -18.50 -2.48
N PRO A 4 17.04 -17.78 -3.41
CA PRO A 4 18.20 -16.95 -3.09
C PRO A 4 17.86 -15.89 -2.04
N ASP A 5 18.75 -15.69 -1.07
CA ASP A 5 18.57 -14.69 0.00
C ASP A 5 18.38 -13.26 -0.57
N SER A 6 19.05 -12.95 -1.68
CA SER A 6 18.89 -11.67 -2.38
C SER A 6 17.46 -11.41 -2.86
N PHE A 7 16.77 -12.45 -3.33
CA PHE A 7 15.36 -12.35 -3.73
C PHE A 7 14.47 -12.13 -2.51
N ALA A 8 14.69 -12.88 -1.42
CA ALA A 8 13.93 -12.73 -0.19
C ALA A 8 14.09 -11.32 0.42
N TYR A 9 15.31 -10.77 0.44
CA TYR A 9 15.57 -9.40 0.90
C TYR A 9 14.89 -8.36 0.01
N THR A 10 14.96 -8.54 -1.30
CA THR A 10 14.32 -7.61 -2.25
C THR A 10 12.80 -7.65 -2.14
N ALA A 11 12.19 -8.82 -2.07
CA ALA A 11 10.75 -8.98 -1.89
C ALA A 11 10.27 -8.37 -0.57
N ARG A 12 11.04 -8.55 0.51
CA ARG A 12 10.75 -7.96 1.80
C ARG A 12 10.87 -6.43 1.78
N ALA A 13 11.93 -5.89 1.19
CA ALA A 13 12.11 -4.46 1.06
C ALA A 13 11.00 -3.83 0.20
N ALA A 14 10.68 -4.43 -0.94
CA ALA A 14 9.57 -4.01 -1.81
C ALA A 14 8.24 -4.01 -1.05
N HIS A 15 8.01 -5.03 -0.22
CA HIS A 15 6.82 -5.08 0.63
C HIS A 15 6.75 -3.89 1.58
N ASP A 16 7.79 -3.68 2.39
CA ASP A 16 7.78 -2.69 3.46
C ASP A 16 7.77 -1.25 2.90
N VAL A 17 8.51 -0.98 1.82
CA VAL A 17 8.47 0.30 1.10
C VAL A 17 7.10 0.53 0.45
N GLY A 18 6.54 -0.50 -0.20
CA GLY A 18 5.24 -0.41 -0.84
C GLY A 18 4.12 -0.14 0.15
N LEU A 19 4.15 -0.81 1.30
CA LEU A 19 3.22 -0.61 2.41
C LEU A 19 3.31 0.82 2.96
N ALA A 20 4.53 1.34 3.14
CA ALA A 20 4.76 2.70 3.63
C ALA A 20 4.24 3.76 2.66
N ALA A 21 4.52 3.62 1.36
CA ALA A 21 4.04 4.54 0.34
C ALA A 21 2.50 4.50 0.25
N TRP A 22 1.91 3.32 0.15
CA TRP A 22 0.46 3.19 0.03
C TRP A 22 -0.30 3.70 1.26
N LEU A 23 0.03 3.19 2.47
CA LEU A 23 -0.67 3.58 3.69
C LEU A 23 -0.38 5.03 4.06
N GLY A 24 0.87 5.47 3.93
CA GLY A 24 1.28 6.84 4.23
C GLY A 24 0.52 7.85 3.37
N GLY A 25 0.37 7.58 2.07
CA GLY A 25 -0.42 8.40 1.17
C GLY A 25 -1.91 8.43 1.51
N ALA A 26 -2.49 7.27 1.84
CA ALA A 26 -3.89 7.19 2.26
C ALA A 26 -4.16 7.99 3.54
N MET A 27 -3.27 7.87 4.55
CA MET A 27 -3.36 8.62 5.81
C MET A 27 -3.15 10.12 5.59
N PHE A 28 -2.12 10.51 4.83
CA PHE A 28 -1.89 11.92 4.50
C PHE A 28 -3.09 12.52 3.77
N GLY A 29 -3.61 11.80 2.77
CA GLY A 29 -4.83 12.13 2.05
C GLY A 29 -6.00 12.42 2.99
N LYS A 30 -6.27 11.50 3.93
CA LYS A 30 -7.40 11.58 4.85
C LYS A 30 -7.25 12.67 5.91
N PHE A 31 -6.08 12.75 6.54
CA PHE A 31 -5.89 13.52 7.78
C PHE A 31 -5.26 14.89 7.59
N ALA A 32 -4.54 15.13 6.48
CA ALA A 32 -3.88 16.40 6.21
C ALA A 32 -4.40 17.06 4.94
N HIS A 33 -4.35 16.36 3.81
CA HIS A 33 -4.72 16.92 2.52
C HIS A 33 -6.22 17.27 2.44
N ASN A 34 -7.12 16.31 2.66
CA ASN A 34 -8.56 16.53 2.54
C ASN A 34 -9.03 17.70 3.44
N PRO A 35 -8.69 17.74 4.75
CA PRO A 35 -9.06 18.86 5.60
C PRO A 35 -8.49 20.21 5.15
N SER A 36 -7.30 20.24 4.54
CA SER A 36 -6.69 21.50 4.08
C SER A 36 -7.46 22.17 2.93
N LEU A 37 -8.29 21.42 2.19
CA LEU A 37 -9.06 21.95 1.07
C LEU A 37 -10.07 23.02 1.49
N VAL A 38 -10.50 23.06 2.76
CA VAL A 38 -11.40 24.11 3.28
C VAL A 38 -10.80 25.52 3.17
N ARG A 39 -9.49 25.62 2.95
CA ARG A 39 -8.79 26.90 2.74
C ARG A 39 -9.01 27.49 1.35
N ILE A 40 -9.55 26.71 0.41
CA ILE A 40 -9.95 27.17 -0.92
C ILE A 40 -11.41 27.61 -0.83
N THR A 41 -11.75 28.80 -1.33
CA THR A 41 -13.11 29.34 -1.18
C THR A 41 -14.12 28.62 -2.06
N ALA A 42 -13.79 28.39 -3.34
CA ALA A 42 -14.69 27.79 -4.31
C ALA A 42 -14.73 26.25 -4.18
N HIS A 43 -15.93 25.67 -4.01
CA HIS A 43 -16.11 24.22 -3.85
C HIS A 43 -15.70 23.40 -5.08
N GLU A 44 -15.90 23.93 -6.29
CA GLU A 44 -15.43 23.31 -7.54
C GLU A 44 -13.91 23.26 -7.62
N GLU A 45 -13.26 24.36 -7.21
CA GLU A 45 -11.79 24.44 -7.16
C GLU A 45 -11.21 23.47 -6.12
N ARG A 46 -11.88 23.29 -4.96
CA ARG A 46 -11.53 22.23 -4.01
C ARG A 46 -11.54 20.86 -4.67
N GLY A 47 -12.57 20.58 -5.46
CA GLY A 47 -12.74 19.32 -6.18
C GLY A 47 -11.65 19.10 -7.22
N ALA A 48 -11.35 20.14 -8.01
CA ALA A 48 -10.30 20.12 -9.02
C ALA A 48 -8.92 19.87 -8.39
N VAL A 49 -8.58 20.59 -7.32
CA VAL A 49 -7.30 20.43 -6.59
C VAL A 49 -7.20 19.03 -5.98
N ALA A 50 -8.28 18.54 -5.36
CA ALA A 50 -8.30 17.19 -4.81
C ALA A 50 -8.10 16.13 -5.89
N ASN A 51 -8.83 16.24 -7.00
CA ASN A 51 -8.73 15.32 -8.14
C ASN A 51 -7.31 15.33 -8.73
N ALA A 52 -6.72 16.51 -8.94
CA ALA A 52 -5.35 16.65 -9.43
C ALA A 52 -4.33 16.00 -8.49
N ALA A 53 -4.44 16.25 -7.18
CA ALA A 53 -3.55 15.67 -6.18
C ALA A 53 -3.63 14.13 -6.15
N TRP A 54 -4.84 13.58 -6.14
CA TRP A 54 -5.04 12.12 -6.14
C TRP A 54 -4.61 11.47 -7.45
N ASN A 55 -4.86 12.11 -8.61
CA ASN A 55 -4.38 11.59 -9.90
C ASN A 55 -2.85 11.54 -9.95
N GLY A 56 -2.18 12.58 -9.44
CA GLY A 56 -0.72 12.58 -9.32
C GLY A 56 -0.18 11.49 -8.39
N TYR A 57 -0.92 11.16 -7.32
CA TYR A 57 -0.50 10.14 -6.35
C TYR A 57 -0.88 8.70 -6.73
N ASN A 58 -1.88 8.52 -7.59
CA ASN A 58 -2.45 7.19 -7.90
C ASN A 58 -1.39 6.20 -8.42
N VAL A 59 -0.42 6.65 -9.22
CA VAL A 59 0.67 5.78 -9.70
C VAL A 59 1.50 5.24 -8.53
N ILE A 60 1.89 6.12 -7.59
CA ILE A 60 2.65 5.76 -6.39
C ILE A 60 1.81 4.83 -5.50
N ASN A 61 0.54 5.16 -5.31
CA ASN A 61 -0.39 4.40 -4.48
C ASN A 61 -0.60 2.96 -5.01
N THR A 62 -0.84 2.82 -6.31
CA THR A 62 -1.04 1.52 -6.96
C THR A 62 0.26 0.71 -7.00
N ALA A 63 1.38 1.33 -7.34
CA ALA A 63 2.68 0.66 -7.33
C ALA A 63 3.06 0.18 -5.92
N GLY A 64 2.82 1.02 -4.90
CA GLY A 64 3.07 0.68 -3.51
C GLY A 64 2.24 -0.51 -3.03
N LEU A 65 0.93 -0.49 -3.30
CA LEU A 65 0.04 -1.60 -2.94
C LEU A 65 0.40 -2.90 -3.69
N ALA A 66 0.74 -2.80 -4.98
CA ALA A 66 1.18 -3.94 -5.77
C ALA A 66 2.49 -4.53 -5.24
N ALA A 67 3.48 -3.69 -4.90
CA ALA A 67 4.74 -4.13 -4.31
C ALA A 67 4.53 -4.79 -2.95
N ALA A 68 3.64 -4.23 -2.11
CA ALA A 68 3.22 -4.83 -0.85
C ALA A 68 2.60 -6.22 -1.06
N ALA A 69 1.61 -6.33 -1.95
CA ALA A 69 0.95 -7.60 -2.23
C ALA A 69 1.91 -8.64 -2.81
N PHE A 70 2.75 -8.25 -3.77
CA PHE A 70 3.71 -9.14 -4.43
C PHE A 70 4.79 -9.63 -3.46
N GLY A 71 5.36 -8.72 -2.66
CA GLY A 71 6.38 -9.10 -1.67
C GLY A 71 5.81 -10.03 -0.60
N TRP A 72 4.56 -9.81 -0.17
CA TRP A 72 3.89 -10.74 0.76
C TRP A 72 3.58 -12.09 0.11
N GLY A 73 3.00 -12.09 -1.09
CA GLY A 73 2.69 -13.31 -1.82
C GLY A 73 3.94 -14.16 -2.11
N SER A 74 5.05 -13.51 -2.47
CA SER A 74 6.34 -14.18 -2.64
C SER A 74 6.76 -14.89 -1.36
N SER A 75 6.69 -14.19 -0.21
CA SER A 75 7.04 -14.79 1.08
C SER A 75 6.14 -15.97 1.45
N ARG A 76 4.85 -15.93 1.10
CA ARG A 76 3.89 -17.03 1.37
C ARG A 76 4.23 -18.31 0.62
N LEU A 77 4.86 -18.20 -0.54
CA LEU A 77 5.35 -19.33 -1.32
C LEU A 77 6.70 -19.86 -0.83
N THR A 78 7.38 -19.12 0.06
CA THR A 78 8.76 -19.40 0.48
C THR A 78 8.88 -19.43 2.01
N GLU A 79 9.29 -18.35 2.66
CA GLU A 79 9.67 -18.35 4.08
C GLU A 79 8.46 -18.51 5.00
N THR A 80 7.31 -18.00 4.60
CA THR A 80 6.06 -18.04 5.36
C THR A 80 5.09 -19.09 4.84
N ALA A 81 5.57 -20.10 4.10
CA ALA A 81 4.77 -21.28 3.76
C ALA A 81 4.32 -22.01 5.02
N ALA A 82 3.11 -22.59 5.03
CA ALA A 82 2.51 -23.17 6.25
C ALA A 82 3.39 -24.23 6.93
N ALA A 83 4.11 -25.02 6.13
CA ALA A 83 5.05 -26.04 6.62
C ALA A 83 6.24 -25.46 7.41
N ASN A 84 6.55 -24.17 7.24
CA ASN A 84 7.66 -23.46 7.88
C ASN A 84 7.24 -22.70 9.14
N LEU A 85 5.94 -22.65 9.45
CA LEU A 85 5.37 -21.79 10.48
C LEU A 85 4.80 -22.60 11.65
N THR A 86 4.98 -22.07 12.86
CA THR A 86 4.24 -22.49 14.06
C THR A 86 2.75 -22.15 13.93
N SER A 87 1.90 -22.72 14.79
CA SER A 87 0.45 -22.43 14.78
C SER A 87 0.15 -20.94 14.97
N THR A 88 0.87 -20.26 15.86
CA THR A 88 0.74 -18.82 16.09
C THR A 88 1.14 -18.01 14.85
N GLU A 89 2.26 -18.34 14.22
CA GLU A 89 2.70 -17.65 13.00
C GLU A 89 1.76 -17.91 11.81
N GLN A 90 1.16 -19.10 11.73
CA GLN A 90 0.15 -19.41 10.72
C GLN A 90 -1.09 -18.53 10.90
N ALA A 91 -1.60 -18.38 12.13
CA ALA A 91 -2.74 -17.52 12.41
C ALA A 91 -2.45 -16.05 12.04
N LEU A 92 -1.26 -15.54 12.40
CA LEU A 92 -0.83 -14.19 12.02
C LEU A 92 -0.70 -14.03 10.51
N SER A 93 -0.15 -15.03 9.82
CA SER A 93 -0.01 -15.01 8.36
C SER A 93 -1.38 -15.03 7.66
N GLN A 94 -2.34 -15.80 8.15
CA GLN A 94 -3.71 -15.80 7.64
C GLN A 94 -4.42 -14.46 7.89
N ALA A 95 -4.24 -13.86 9.07
CA ALA A 95 -4.75 -12.52 9.34
C ALA A 95 -4.15 -11.50 8.35
N LYS A 96 -2.85 -11.59 8.07
CA LYS A 96 -2.17 -10.76 7.09
C LYS A 96 -2.69 -10.99 5.67
N ASP A 97 -2.96 -12.24 5.28
CA ASP A 97 -3.56 -12.61 3.98
C ASP A 97 -4.92 -11.92 3.80
N VAL A 98 -5.80 -12.01 4.81
CA VAL A 98 -7.12 -11.36 4.79
C VAL A 98 -7.00 -9.84 4.71
N LEU A 99 -6.16 -9.23 5.55
CA LEU A 99 -5.95 -7.78 5.58
C LEU A 99 -5.39 -7.25 4.25
N MET A 100 -4.45 -7.98 3.64
CA MET A 100 -3.92 -7.65 2.32
C MET A 100 -5.02 -7.73 1.25
N GLY A 101 -5.84 -8.78 1.28
CA GLY A 101 -6.97 -8.95 0.38
C GLY A 101 -7.99 -7.80 0.49
N VAL A 102 -8.36 -7.40 1.72
CA VAL A 102 -9.24 -6.25 1.97
C VAL A 102 -8.61 -4.96 1.46
N SER A 103 -7.31 -4.76 1.68
CA SER A 103 -6.58 -3.57 1.24
C SER A 103 -6.57 -3.44 -0.29
N VAL A 104 -6.30 -4.54 -1.00
CA VAL A 104 -6.35 -4.61 -2.47
C VAL A 104 -7.77 -4.37 -3.00
N ALA A 105 -8.77 -5.05 -2.43
CA ALA A 105 -10.16 -4.92 -2.86
C ALA A 105 -10.69 -3.49 -2.67
N THR A 106 -10.48 -2.91 -1.49
CA THR A 106 -10.90 -1.52 -1.22
C THR A 106 -10.14 -0.52 -2.08
N GLY A 107 -8.84 -0.72 -2.31
CA GLY A 107 -8.04 0.12 -3.20
C GLY A 107 -8.58 0.11 -4.65
N LEU A 108 -8.89 -1.07 -5.18
CA LEU A 108 -9.45 -1.21 -6.53
C LEU A 108 -10.84 -0.55 -6.62
N LEU A 109 -11.71 -0.80 -5.65
CA LEU A 109 -13.04 -0.19 -5.60
C LEU A 109 -12.96 1.34 -5.49
N SER A 110 -12.03 1.87 -4.71
CA SER A 110 -11.78 3.31 -4.61
C SER A 110 -11.29 3.89 -5.94
N SER A 111 -10.39 3.20 -6.65
CA SER A 111 -9.92 3.64 -7.96
C SER A 111 -11.04 3.71 -8.99
N ILE A 112 -11.89 2.67 -9.06
CA ILE A 112 -13.06 2.64 -9.95
C ILE A 112 -14.03 3.79 -9.62
N GLN A 113 -14.30 4.02 -8.34
CA GLN A 113 -15.19 5.10 -7.92
C GLN A 113 -14.60 6.48 -8.13
N GLY A 114 -13.29 6.66 -7.93
CA GLY A 114 -12.57 7.90 -8.24
C GLY A 114 -12.67 8.23 -9.73
N ALA A 115 -12.43 7.26 -10.61
CA ALA A 115 -12.58 7.45 -12.05
C ALA A 115 -14.03 7.78 -12.47
N ARG A 116 -15.04 7.20 -11.79
CA ARG A 116 -16.45 7.57 -12.00
C ARG A 116 -16.75 8.97 -11.52
N LEU A 117 -16.19 9.39 -10.38
CA LEU A 117 -16.36 10.72 -9.82
C LEU A 117 -15.76 11.79 -10.73
N ALA A 118 -14.55 11.58 -11.23
CA ALA A 118 -13.87 12.50 -12.14
C ALA A 118 -14.66 12.74 -13.44
N LYS A 119 -15.51 11.79 -13.86
CA LYS A 119 -16.40 11.93 -15.02
C LYS A 119 -17.70 12.70 -14.74
N GLN A 120 -17.99 13.06 -13.49
CA GLN A 120 -19.22 13.77 -13.13
C GLN A 120 -19.17 15.28 -13.39
N ALA A 121 -17.99 15.85 -13.64
CA ALA A 121 -17.81 17.26 -13.93
C ALA A 121 -16.67 17.46 -14.95
N PRO A 122 -16.69 18.54 -15.75
CA PRO A 122 -15.53 18.96 -16.54
C PRO A 122 -14.30 19.08 -15.65
N ASP A 123 -13.14 18.62 -16.15
CA ASP A 123 -11.85 18.59 -15.43
C ASP A 123 -11.85 17.84 -14.08
N GLY A 124 -12.92 17.07 -13.79
CA GLY A 124 -13.11 16.41 -12.50
C GLY A 124 -13.38 17.38 -11.35
N ALA A 125 -13.75 18.63 -11.64
CA ALA A 125 -14.05 19.69 -10.68
C ALA A 125 -15.42 19.51 -9.99
N VAL A 126 -15.68 18.32 -9.43
CA VAL A 126 -16.92 18.06 -8.70
C VAL A 126 -16.90 18.86 -7.40
N PRO A 127 -17.93 19.69 -7.11
CA PRO A 127 -18.01 20.41 -5.85
C PRO A 127 -17.82 19.48 -4.64
N VAL A 128 -16.95 19.89 -3.72
CA VAL A 128 -16.71 19.18 -2.45
C VAL A 128 -16.60 20.18 -1.32
N GLU A 129 -17.17 19.84 -0.16
CA GLU A 129 -16.90 20.60 1.06
C GLU A 129 -15.45 20.34 1.51
N THR A 130 -15.06 19.06 1.54
CA THR A 130 -13.68 18.64 1.82
C THR A 130 -13.52 17.18 1.41
N GLY A 131 -12.48 16.85 0.63
CA GLY A 131 -12.11 15.47 0.29
C GLY A 131 -13.28 14.63 -0.22
N THR A 132 -13.82 13.76 0.64
CA THR A 132 -14.94 12.85 0.36
C THR A 132 -16.30 13.34 0.90
N VAL A 133 -16.38 14.58 1.36
CA VAL A 133 -17.59 15.23 1.88
C VAL A 133 -18.20 16.11 0.79
N PRO A 134 -19.43 15.81 0.33
CA PRO A 134 -20.10 16.60 -0.70
C PRO A 134 -20.47 18.01 -0.21
N ALA A 135 -20.32 19.00 -1.10
CA ALA A 135 -20.90 20.33 -0.94
C ALA A 135 -22.43 20.33 -1.13
N PRO A 136 -23.19 21.32 -0.64
CA PRO A 136 -24.65 21.41 -0.81
C PRO A 136 -25.13 21.32 -2.26
N GLU A 137 -24.39 21.90 -3.20
CA GLU A 137 -24.66 21.95 -4.63
C GLU A 137 -24.15 20.72 -5.40
N THR A 138 -23.50 19.76 -4.71
CA THR A 138 -22.96 18.55 -5.35
C THR A 138 -24.09 17.71 -5.95
N PRO A 139 -24.00 17.31 -7.23
CA PRO A 139 -24.99 16.44 -7.85
C PRO A 139 -25.19 15.14 -7.05
N ARG A 140 -26.44 14.67 -6.94
CA ARG A 140 -26.81 13.52 -6.08
C ARG A 140 -25.99 12.27 -6.36
N THR A 141 -25.68 12.00 -7.63
CA THR A 141 -24.86 10.84 -8.03
C THR A 141 -23.43 10.97 -7.53
N ALA A 142 -22.81 12.13 -7.74
CA ALA A 142 -21.46 12.42 -7.30
C ALA A 142 -21.34 12.40 -5.77
N ALA A 143 -22.35 12.93 -5.05
CA ALA A 143 -22.41 12.90 -3.61
C ALA A 143 -22.42 11.46 -3.03
N ARG A 144 -23.14 10.53 -3.69
CA ARG A 144 -23.13 9.11 -3.30
C ARG A 144 -21.75 8.48 -3.49
N ILE A 145 -21.10 8.76 -4.63
CA ILE A 145 -19.76 8.25 -4.94
C ILE A 145 -18.75 8.77 -3.91
N GLN A 146 -18.76 10.07 -3.60
CA GLN A 146 -17.87 10.65 -2.59
C GLN A 146 -18.06 10.02 -1.21
N ARG A 147 -19.29 9.83 -0.75
CA ARG A 147 -19.56 9.15 0.54
C ARG A 147 -19.02 7.72 0.55
N SER A 148 -19.23 7.00 -0.54
CA SER A 148 -18.70 5.63 -0.71
C SER A 148 -17.16 5.61 -0.68
N LEU A 149 -16.50 6.56 -1.34
CA LEU A 149 -15.05 6.75 -1.25
C LEU A 149 -14.60 7.04 0.19
N GLY A 150 -15.38 7.82 0.95
CA GLY A 150 -15.11 8.07 2.37
C GLY A 150 -15.13 6.80 3.22
N VAL A 151 -16.12 5.93 3.00
CA VAL A 151 -16.24 4.63 3.69
C VAL A 151 -15.10 3.70 3.29
N LEU A 152 -14.84 3.55 1.98
CA LEU A 152 -13.76 2.71 1.49
C LEU A 152 -12.39 3.19 1.97
N GLY A 153 -12.15 4.50 1.96
CA GLY A 153 -10.91 5.09 2.46
C GLY A 153 -10.68 4.80 3.94
N ASN A 154 -11.72 4.91 4.77
CA ASN A 154 -11.63 4.57 6.19
C ASN A 154 -11.33 3.08 6.41
N LEU A 155 -12.04 2.20 5.69
CA LEU A 155 -11.83 0.76 5.77
C LEU A 155 -10.42 0.38 5.31
N ASN A 156 -9.94 0.99 4.23
CA ASN A 156 -8.62 0.79 3.67
C ASN A 156 -7.51 1.21 4.66
N ILE A 157 -7.62 2.39 5.29
CA ILE A 157 -6.70 2.84 6.33
C ILE A 157 -6.72 1.91 7.55
N ALA A 158 -7.90 1.51 8.02
CA ALA A 158 -8.02 0.60 9.15
C ALA A 158 -7.37 -0.77 8.86
N ALA A 159 -7.59 -1.31 7.67
CA ALA A 159 -6.96 -2.53 7.20
C ALA A 159 -5.43 -2.36 7.11
N GLY A 160 -4.95 -1.24 6.55
CA GLY A 160 -3.53 -0.95 6.41
C GLY A 160 -2.80 -0.79 7.74
N VAL A 161 -3.37 -0.07 8.71
CA VAL A 161 -2.80 0.03 10.08
C VAL A 161 -2.75 -1.35 10.74
N SER A 162 -3.82 -2.13 10.63
CA SER A 162 -3.86 -3.50 11.14
C SER A 162 -2.81 -4.38 10.47
N LEU A 163 -2.62 -4.21 9.16
CA LEU A 163 -1.64 -4.95 8.36
C LEU A 163 -0.21 -4.65 8.81
N VAL A 164 0.12 -3.37 9.09
CA VAL A 164 1.40 -2.97 9.69
C VAL A 164 1.59 -3.62 11.06
N ALA A 165 0.58 -3.58 11.92
CA ALA A 165 0.65 -4.15 13.26
C ALA A 165 0.88 -5.67 13.21
N VAL A 166 0.10 -6.41 12.40
CA VAL A 166 0.26 -7.85 12.20
C VAL A 166 1.63 -8.18 11.61
N ASN A 167 2.12 -7.39 10.65
CA ASN A 167 3.46 -7.55 10.09
C ASN A 167 4.56 -7.41 11.15
N ALA A 168 4.43 -6.44 12.06
CA ALA A 168 5.38 -6.24 13.17
C ALA A 168 5.34 -7.40 14.17
N VAL A 169 4.14 -7.83 14.58
CA VAL A 169 3.97 -8.96 15.51
C VAL A 169 4.50 -10.26 14.90
N LEU A 170 4.23 -10.52 13.62
CA LEU A 170 4.75 -11.69 12.91
C LEU A 170 6.28 -11.66 12.83
N ALA A 171 6.88 -10.51 12.52
CA ALA A 171 8.33 -10.35 12.49
C ALA A 171 8.96 -10.60 13.87
N GLN A 172 8.40 -10.03 14.94
CA GLN A 172 8.89 -10.25 16.31
C GLN A 172 8.74 -11.71 16.74
N THR A 173 7.62 -12.34 16.40
CA THR A 173 7.36 -13.77 16.73
C THR A 173 8.37 -14.67 16.02
N SER A 174 8.60 -14.43 14.73
CA SER A 174 9.58 -15.18 13.91
C SER A 174 11.00 -15.02 14.42
N HIS A 175 11.34 -13.83 14.95
CA HIS A 175 12.63 -13.57 15.56
C HIS A 175 12.80 -14.31 16.90
N SER A 176 11.75 -14.30 17.73
CA SER A 176 11.78 -14.90 19.08
C SER A 176 11.70 -16.43 19.05
N HIS A 177 11.02 -16.99 18.05
CA HIS A 177 10.79 -18.44 17.91
C HIS A 177 11.23 -18.91 16.52
N PRO A 178 12.54 -18.97 16.22
CA PRO A 178 13.00 -19.40 14.91
C PRO A 178 12.51 -20.82 14.61
N ALA A 179 11.92 -21.00 13.43
CA ALA A 179 11.40 -22.30 12.99
C ALA A 179 12.42 -23.42 13.22
N LYS A 180 11.96 -24.58 13.71
CA LYS A 180 12.80 -25.75 14.08
C LYS A 180 13.79 -26.18 12.98
N ARG A 181 13.52 -25.88 11.70
CA ARG A 181 14.43 -26.15 10.57
C ARG A 181 15.61 -25.19 10.46
N ARG A 182 15.56 -23.93 10.94
CA ARG A 182 16.72 -23.00 10.91
C ARG A 182 17.88 -23.50 11.78
N ALA A 183 17.59 -24.23 12.85
CA ALA A 183 18.60 -24.90 13.66
C ALA A 183 19.24 -26.10 12.94
N LEU A 184 18.53 -26.72 11.99
CA LEU A 184 18.95 -27.94 11.28
C LEU A 184 19.56 -27.67 9.89
N THR A 185 19.33 -26.51 9.29
CA THR A 185 19.82 -26.16 7.95
C THR A 185 20.96 -25.15 7.94
N ARG A 186 21.49 -24.74 9.10
CA ARG A 186 22.76 -24.00 9.17
C ARG A 186 23.92 -24.97 9.06
N SER A 187 24.10 -25.60 7.90
CA SER A 187 25.44 -26.05 7.51
C SER A 187 26.24 -24.79 7.24
N SER A 188 27.17 -24.47 8.12
CA SER A 188 28.22 -23.49 7.83
C SER A 188 29.02 -24.00 6.63
N THR A 189 28.70 -23.53 5.43
CA THR A 189 29.58 -23.70 4.27
C THR A 189 30.74 -22.72 4.47
N PRO A 190 31.97 -23.19 4.72
CA PRO A 190 33.12 -22.29 4.79
C PRO A 190 33.38 -21.81 3.36
N GLY A 191 33.09 -20.54 3.06
CA GLY A 191 33.46 -19.95 1.77
C GLY A 191 32.53 -18.90 1.18
N ASP A 192 31.37 -18.59 1.77
CA ASP A 192 30.50 -17.55 1.19
C ASP A 192 31.04 -16.16 1.53
N SER A 193 31.73 -15.57 0.56
CA SER A 193 32.19 -14.20 0.59
C SER A 193 31.01 -13.27 0.84
N SER A 194 31.01 -12.65 2.02
CA SER A 194 30.14 -11.54 2.43
C SER A 194 29.82 -10.60 1.26
N THR A 195 28.68 -10.82 0.62
CA THR A 195 28.06 -9.78 -0.19
C THR A 195 27.41 -8.83 0.82
N SER A 196 28.01 -7.65 0.98
CA SER A 196 27.59 -6.65 1.97
C SER A 196 26.18 -6.13 1.68
N PRO A 197 25.25 -6.01 2.65
CA PRO A 197 23.85 -5.59 2.43
C PRO A 197 23.64 -4.18 1.81
N LEU A 198 24.73 -3.47 1.50
CA LEU A 198 24.77 -2.13 0.91
C LEU A 198 24.30 -2.06 -0.56
N TRP A 199 24.19 -3.19 -1.27
CA TRP A 199 23.61 -3.25 -2.61
C TRP A 199 22.07 -3.33 -2.63
N LEU A 200 21.38 -3.05 -1.52
CA LEU A 200 19.93 -2.81 -1.50
C LEU A 200 19.54 -1.37 -1.92
N ALA A 201 20.49 -0.44 -1.91
CA ALA A 201 20.27 0.93 -2.40
C ALA A 201 19.80 1.01 -3.88
N PRO A 202 20.36 0.26 -4.84
CA PRO A 202 19.96 0.32 -6.24
C PRO A 202 18.50 -0.10 -6.46
N ALA A 203 17.99 -1.12 -5.76
CA ALA A 203 16.62 -1.60 -5.96
C ALA A 203 15.57 -0.55 -5.55
N VAL A 204 15.80 0.16 -4.44
CA VAL A 204 14.98 1.30 -4.02
C VAL A 204 15.10 2.46 -5.01
N THR A 205 16.31 2.71 -5.53
CA THR A 205 16.56 3.76 -6.53
C THR A 205 15.87 3.44 -7.85
N THR A 206 15.82 2.18 -8.29
CA THR A 206 15.14 1.76 -9.52
C THR A 206 13.62 1.94 -9.42
N VAL A 207 13.02 1.65 -8.27
CA VAL A 207 11.59 1.89 -8.05
C VAL A 207 11.29 3.39 -8.08
N LEU A 208 12.11 4.21 -7.42
CA LEU A 208 11.95 5.67 -7.44
C LEU A 208 12.17 6.25 -8.84
N ALA A 209 13.16 5.76 -9.59
CA ALA A 209 13.42 6.19 -10.96
C ALA A 209 12.30 5.76 -11.92
N ALA A 210 11.73 4.56 -11.75
CA ALA A 210 10.60 4.10 -12.54
C ALA A 210 9.32 4.91 -12.24
N VAL A 211 9.12 5.31 -10.98
CA VAL A 211 8.03 6.21 -10.57
C VAL A 211 8.22 7.60 -11.17
N ASP A 212 9.42 8.16 -11.13
CA ASP A 212 9.75 9.47 -11.68
C ASP A 212 9.59 9.50 -13.21
N GLU A 213 10.00 8.43 -13.89
CA GLU A 213 9.81 8.25 -15.33
C GLU A 213 8.32 8.09 -15.71
N ALA A 214 7.55 7.33 -14.93
CA ALA A 214 6.11 7.21 -15.14
C ALA A 214 5.40 8.56 -14.93
N ARG A 215 5.85 9.37 -13.97
CA ARG A 215 5.32 10.72 -13.71
C ARG A 215 5.59 11.67 -14.87
N ARG A 216 6.80 11.67 -15.45
CA ARG A 216 7.16 12.49 -16.62
C ARG A 216 6.34 12.17 -17.88
N ARG A 217 5.87 10.93 -18.01
CA ARG A 217 5.06 10.50 -19.16
C ARG A 217 3.58 10.83 -19.00
N ALA A 218 3.14 11.15 -17.79
CA ALA A 218 1.75 11.47 -17.46
C ALA A 218 1.47 12.98 -17.34
N SER A 219 2.52 13.80 -17.37
CA SER A 219 2.49 15.28 -17.45
C SER A 219 2.67 15.76 -18.88
#